data_AF-A0A0G1CTS4-F1
#
_entry.id   AF-A0A0G1CTS4-F1
#
_cell.length_a   1.000
_cell.length_b   1.000
_cell.length_c   1.000
_cell.angle_alpha   90.00
_cell.angle_beta   90.00
_cell.angle_gamma   90.00
#
_symmetry.space_group_name_H-M   'P 1'
#
loop_
_entity.id
_entity.type
_entity.pdbx_description
1 polymer ?
#
loop_
_entity_poly.entity_id
_entity_poly.type
_entity_poly.pdbx_seq_one_letter_code
_entity_poly.pdbx_strand_id
1 'polypeptide(L)'
;MLNPFKALGDINQMRKSAMEIQKALSGMLFTGRDGNVEVVMNGNQEVIDVRIDNVSNEPAKRALTNVIKQSQQAAAGKLAEISKGMGM
;
A
#
# COMPACT_ATOMS: atom_id res chain seq x y z
N MET A 1 -1.34 34.47 -16.62
CA MET A 1 -0.57 34.43 -15.35
C MET A 1 -1.00 33.18 -14.59
N LEU A 2 -0.11 32.20 -14.44
CA LEU A 2 -0.33 31.05 -13.56
C LEU A 2 -0.48 31.59 -12.14
N ASN A 3 -1.65 31.44 -11.53
CA ASN A 3 -1.93 31.95 -10.18
C ASN A 3 -1.36 30.94 -9.16
N PRO A 4 -0.20 31.20 -8.53
CA PRO A 4 0.43 30.27 -7.61
C PRO A 4 -0.46 29.94 -6.40
N PHE A 5 -1.34 30.86 -6.00
CA PHE A 5 -2.31 30.66 -4.92
C PHE A 5 -3.44 29.68 -5.26
N LYS A 6 -3.81 29.52 -6.54
CA LYS A 6 -4.78 28.49 -6.97
C LYS A 6 -4.13 27.11 -6.97
N ALA A 7 -2.91 27.00 -7.50
CA ALA A 7 -2.13 25.76 -7.48
C ALA A 7 -1.88 25.23 -6.05
N LEU A 8 -1.63 26.12 -5.08
CA LEU A 8 -1.49 25.73 -3.67
C LEU A 8 -2.80 25.25 -3.03
N GLY A 9 -3.94 25.84 -3.42
CA GLY A 9 -5.27 25.38 -3.00
C GLY A 9 -5.59 23.98 -3.53
N ASP A 10 -5.28 23.73 -4.80
CA ASP A 10 -5.48 22.43 -5.46
C ASP A 10 -4.61 21.33 -4.84
N ILE A 11 -3.36 21.64 -4.47
CA ILE A 11 -2.46 20.71 -3.77
C ILE A 11 -3.01 20.32 -2.40
N ASN A 12 -3.56 21.28 -1.65
CA ASN A 12 -4.13 21.00 -0.32
C ASN A 12 -5.41 20.17 -0.39
N GLN A 13 -6.28 20.40 -1.39
CA GLN A 13 -7.46 19.57 -1.60
C GLN A 13 -7.07 18.15 -2.01
N MET A 14 -6.14 17.99 -2.96
CA MET A 14 -5.63 16.69 -3.37
C MET A 14 -5.03 15.90 -2.21
N ARG A 15 -4.23 16.55 -1.34
CA ARG A 15 -3.69 15.92 -0.12
C ARG A 15 -4.80 15.43 0.81
N LYS A 16 -5.84 16.23 1.03
CA LYS A 16 -6.99 15.82 1.86
C LYS A 16 -7.71 14.61 1.27
N SER A 17 -8.03 14.65 -0.03
CA SER A 17 -8.70 13.55 -0.71
C SER A 17 -7.84 12.27 -0.69
N ALA A 18 -6.52 12.38 -0.84
CA ALA A 18 -5.62 11.24 -0.74
C ALA A 18 -5.62 10.61 0.66
N MET A 19 -5.64 11.41 1.72
CA MET A 19 -5.72 10.92 3.10
C MET A 19 -7.05 10.21 3.38
N GLU A 20 -8.17 10.75 2.88
CA GLU A 20 -9.49 10.12 3.02
C GLU A 20 -9.54 8.76 2.31
N ILE A 21 -9.00 8.68 1.09
CA ILE A 21 -8.89 7.42 0.34
C ILE A 21 -8.02 6.43 1.10
N GLN A 22 -6.83 6.84 1.57
CA GLN A 22 -5.93 5.97 2.32
C GLN A 22 -6.59 5.43 3.59
N LYS A 23 -7.34 6.28 4.30
CA LYS A 23 -8.09 5.87 5.49
C LYS A 23 -9.21 4.88 5.15
N ALA A 24 -9.93 5.11 4.06
CA ALA A 24 -10.95 4.18 3.58
C ALA A 24 -10.35 2.81 3.21
N LEU A 25 -9.22 2.80 2.49
CA LEU A 25 -8.49 1.58 2.12
C LEU A 25 -7.98 0.80 3.34
N SER A 26 -7.43 1.49 4.35
CA SER A 26 -6.99 0.86 5.60
C SER A 26 -8.11 0.13 6.35
N GLY A 27 -9.35 0.61 6.24
CA GLY A 27 -10.51 -0.01 6.89
C GLY A 27 -11.10 -1.19 6.14
N MET A 28 -10.79 -1.36 4.85
CA MET A 28 -11.25 -2.50 4.06
C MET A 28 -10.36 -3.71 4.32
N LEU A 29 -10.98 -4.85 4.60
CA LEU A 29 -10.30 -6.14 4.78
C LEU A 29 -10.60 -7.06 3.59
N PHE A 30 -9.56 -7.75 3.15
CA PHE A 30 -9.59 -8.75 2.10
C PHE A 30 -9.05 -10.05 2.67
N THR A 31 -9.73 -11.15 2.37
CA THR A 31 -9.33 -12.49 2.83
C THR A 31 -9.08 -13.38 1.63
N GLY A 32 -7.88 -13.95 1.57
CA GLY A 32 -7.54 -15.03 0.64
C GLY A 32 -7.41 -16.33 1.41
N ARG A 33 -8.00 -17.41 0.90
CA ARG A 33 -7.88 -18.75 1.49
C ARG A 33 -7.51 -19.76 0.41
N ASP A 34 -6.51 -20.58 0.71
CA ASP A 34 -6.11 -21.72 -0.11
C ASP A 34 -5.75 -22.90 0.81
N GLY A 35 -6.47 -24.01 0.66
CA GLY A 35 -6.38 -25.16 1.57
C GLY A 35 -6.57 -24.78 3.03
N ASN A 36 -5.54 -25.03 3.85
CA ASN A 36 -5.51 -24.71 5.27
C ASN A 36 -4.89 -23.33 5.59
N VAL A 37 -4.50 -22.56 4.56
CA VAL A 37 -3.89 -21.24 4.71
C VAL A 37 -4.94 -20.16 4.48
N GLU A 38 -5.02 -19.22 5.40
CA GLU A 38 -5.85 -18.01 5.29
C GLU A 38 -4.98 -16.77 5.53
N VAL A 39 -5.12 -15.77 4.67
CA VAL A 39 -4.41 -14.50 4.77
C VAL A 39 -5.45 -13.39 4.80
N VAL A 40 -5.34 -12.51 5.79
CA VAL A 40 -6.16 -11.30 5.91
C VAL A 40 -5.26 -10.09 5.68
N MET A 41 -5.61 -9.27 4.70
CA MET A 41 -4.90 -8.03 4.36
C MET A 41 -5.86 -6.86 4.28
N ASN A 42 -5.36 -5.63 4.44
CA ASN A 42 -6.18 -4.44 4.18
C ASN A 42 -6.00 -3.89 2.75
N GLY A 43 -6.78 -2.87 2.38
CA GLY A 43 -6.70 -2.23 1.07
C GLY A 43 -5.39 -1.52 0.78
N ASN A 44 -4.55 -1.27 1.80
CA ASN A 44 -3.18 -0.75 1.64
C ASN A 44 -2.15 -1.88 1.51
N GLN A 45 -2.59 -3.12 1.34
CA GLN A 45 -1.77 -4.31 1.26
C GLN A 45 -0.95 -4.62 2.51
N GLU A 46 -1.41 -4.16 3.68
CA GLU A 46 -0.83 -4.55 4.97
C GLU A 46 -1.41 -5.89 5.40
N VAL A 47 -0.55 -6.84 5.75
CA VAL A 47 -0.97 -8.17 6.22
C VAL A 47 -1.37 -8.08 7.70
N ILE A 48 -2.66 -8.27 7.97
CA ILE A 48 -3.26 -8.15 9.29
C ILE A 48 -3.08 -9.46 10.08
N ASP A 49 -3.41 -10.59 9.44
CA ASP A 49 -3.35 -11.93 10.04
C ASP A 49 -3.01 -12.98 8.97
N VAL A 50 -2.36 -14.05 9.40
CA VAL A 50 -2.10 -15.24 8.58
C VAL A 50 -2.38 -16.44 9.46
N ARG A 51 -3.26 -17.33 9.02
CA ARG A 51 -3.61 -18.55 9.74
C ARG A 51 -3.22 -19.76 8.91
N ILE A 52 -2.69 -20.77 9.60
CA ILE A 52 -2.46 -22.10 9.04
C ILE A 52 -3.18 -23.07 9.97
N ASP A 53 -4.05 -23.91 9.43
CA ASP A 53 -4.91 -24.82 10.21
C ASP A 53 -5.75 -24.08 11.26
N ASN A 54 -6.26 -22.89 10.90
CA ASN A 54 -6.99 -21.97 11.78
C ASN A 54 -6.20 -21.43 12.98
N VAL A 55 -4.88 -21.62 13.02
CA VAL A 55 -3.98 -21.08 14.05
C VAL A 55 -3.19 -19.90 13.47
N SER A 56 -3.18 -18.76 14.15
CA SER A 56 -2.37 -17.61 13.74
C SER A 56 -0.89 -17.96 13.68
N ASN A 57 -0.27 -17.63 12.56
CA ASN A 57 1.12 -17.92 12.24
C ASN A 57 1.90 -16.62 12.05
N GLU A 58 2.41 -16.11 13.16
CA GLU A 58 3.21 -14.88 13.20
C GLU A 58 4.48 -14.92 12.34
N PRO A 59 5.24 -16.03 12.26
CA PRO A 59 6.34 -16.15 11.30
C PRO A 59 5.91 -15.95 9.84
N ALA A 60 4.82 -16.58 9.41
CA ALA A 60 4.30 -16.46 8.05
C ALA A 60 3.83 -15.03 7.74
N LYS A 61 3.12 -14.40 8.68
CA LYS A 61 2.73 -12.98 8.61
C LYS A 61 3.94 -12.06 8.43
N ARG A 62 5.00 -12.24 9.23
CA ARG A 62 6.22 -11.43 9.10
C ARG A 62 6.92 -11.64 7.76
N ALA A 63 7.02 -12.89 7.31
CA ALA A 63 7.62 -13.22 6.02
C ALA A 63 6.88 -12.54 4.86
N LEU A 64 5.54 -12.66 4.82
CA LEU A 64 4.70 -12.01 3.81
C LEU A 64 4.83 -10.48 3.86
N THR A 65 4.76 -9.90 5.06
CA THR A 65 4.93 -8.45 5.25
C THR A 65 6.27 -7.95 4.70
N ASN A 66 7.35 -8.69 4.97
CA ASN A 66 8.68 -8.32 4.51
C ASN A 66 8.81 -8.39 2.99
N VAL A 67 8.25 -9.43 2.35
CA VAL A 67 8.30 -9.58 0.89
C VAL A 67 7.46 -8.51 0.19
N ILE A 68 6.27 -8.21 0.70
CA ILE A 68 5.42 -7.13 0.15
C ILE A 68 6.16 -5.79 0.20
N LYS A 69 6.80 -5.47 1.33
CA LYS A 69 7.60 -4.24 1.46
C LYS A 69 8.77 -4.20 0.48
N GLN A 70 9.49 -5.31 0.29
CA GLN A 70 10.57 -5.39 -0.68
C GLN A 70 10.06 -5.18 -2.12
N SER A 71 8.92 -5.75 -2.47
CA SER A 71 8.30 -5.56 -3.78
C SER A 71 7.93 -4.08 -4.01
N GLN A 72 7.33 -3.43 -3.01
CA GLN A 72 7.00 -2.00 -3.07
C GLN A 72 8.25 -1.12 -3.22
N GLN A 73 9.32 -1.44 -2.47
CA GLN A 73 10.60 -0.74 -2.58
C GLN A 73 11.22 -0.90 -3.97
N ALA A 74 11.20 -2.10 -4.54
CA ALA A 74 11.69 -2.36 -5.89
C ALA A 74 10.86 -1.61 -6.95
N ALA A 75 9.53 -1.59 -6.81
CA ALA A 75 8.65 -0.83 -7.70
C ALA A 75 8.92 0.68 -7.63
N ALA A 76 9.06 1.23 -6.41
CA ALA A 76 9.41 2.63 -6.20
C ALA A 76 10.78 2.98 -6.80
N GLY A 77 11.77 2.10 -6.64
CA GLY A 77 13.10 2.25 -7.25
C GLY A 77 13.03 2.32 -8.78
N LYS A 78 12.31 1.39 -9.42
CA LYS A 78 12.13 1.39 -10.88
C LYS A 78 11.41 2.65 -11.38
N LEU A 79 10.39 3.10 -10.68
CA LEU A 79 9.69 4.34 -11.03
C LEU A 79 10.61 5.56 -10.94
N ALA A 80 11.46 5.62 -9.92
CA ALA A 80 12.45 6.68 -9.77
C ALA A 80 13.50 6.66 -10.89
N GLU A 81 13.96 5.48 -11.31
CA GLU A 81 14.88 5.31 -12.44
C GLU A 81 14.26 5.78 -13.76
N ILE A 82 13.00 5.41 -14.02
CA ILE A 82 12.26 5.85 -15.22
C ILE A 82 12.12 7.39 -15.21
N SER A 83 11.72 7.98 -14.08
CA SER A 83 11.62 9.44 -13.94
C SER A 83 12.94 10.14 -14.27
N LYS A 84 14.05 9.62 -13.74
CA LYS A 84 15.40 10.15 -13.99
C LYS A 84 15.85 9.98 -15.44
N GLY A 85 15.51 8.85 -16.07
CA GLY A 85 15.83 8.56 -17.48
C GLY A 85 15.02 9.40 -18.47
N MET A 86 13.84 9.86 -18.09
CA MET A 86 12.99 10.74 -18.89
C MET A 86 13.36 12.24 -18.76
N GLY A 87 14.40 12.58 -18.00
CA GLY A 87 14.89 13.95 -17.87
C GLY A 87 14.02 14.87 -16.99
N MET A 88 13.23 14.30 -16.08
CA MET A 88 12.72 15.03 -14.91
C MET A 88 13.68 14.90 -13.73
#